data_AF-A0A848SRJ7-F1
#
_entry.id   AF-A0A848SRJ7-F1
#
_cell.length_a   1.000
_cell.length_b   1.000
_cell.length_c   1.000
_cell.angle_alpha   90.00
_cell.angle_beta   90.00
_cell.angle_gamma   90.00
#
_symmetry.space_group_name_H-M   'P 1'
#
loop_
_entity.id
_entity.type
_entity.pdbx_description
1 polymer ?
#
loop_
_entity_poly.entity_id
_entity_poly.type
_entity_poly.pdbx_seq_one_letter_code
_entity_poly.pdbx_strand_id
1 'polypeptide(L)'
;MIELLFARKYLRKRALFGSTVAAALAITAASASAEDSAGNTCNAASINSPPGIEWMESYGWRYPDDTAAEAAYGELVTGQSPWPSWFTPVLSWLPQGTVFQMALGTGQPTDRPGGFGTFDNIQNVAEIREYLAVLQVWKPDIDRVATYRTTQQMVAMIGPIGPQVDAESCELLPGRYSQFQMVVPPQDRMNYLELVGVRAIPANIDDTD
;
A
#
# COMPACT_ATOMS: atom_id res chain seq x y z
N MET A 1 -1.37 -10.70 -44.76
CA MET A 1 -2.40 -9.96 -45.52
C MET A 1 -3.20 -9.16 -44.50
N ILE A 2 -3.20 -7.83 -44.38
CA ILE A 2 -2.80 -6.71 -45.23
C ILE A 2 -2.64 -5.49 -44.28
N GLU A 3 -1.57 -4.71 -44.49
CA GLU A 3 -1.36 -3.25 -44.28
C GLU A 3 -1.91 -2.55 -43.02
N LEU A 4 -1.13 -1.92 -42.12
CA LEU A 4 -0.16 -0.81 -42.21
C LEU A 4 -0.65 0.48 -42.89
N LEU A 5 -0.29 1.61 -42.25
CA LEU A 5 -0.20 2.98 -42.76
C LEU A 5 -1.46 3.86 -42.74
N PHE A 6 -1.41 4.85 -41.83
CA PHE A 6 -1.65 6.23 -42.26
C PHE A 6 -0.47 7.11 -41.85
N ALA A 7 0.15 7.69 -42.87
CA ALA A 7 1.20 8.70 -42.80
C ALA A 7 0.61 10.06 -43.21
N ARG A 8 1.15 11.17 -42.67
CA ARG A 8 1.42 12.45 -43.38
C ARG A 8 2.11 13.41 -42.40
N LYS A 9 3.42 13.65 -42.53
CA LYS A 9 4.04 14.70 -43.37
C LYS A 9 3.46 16.09 -43.13
N TYR A 10 4.22 16.94 -42.44
CA TYR A 10 4.28 18.37 -42.75
C TYR A 10 5.71 18.76 -43.15
N LEU A 11 5.76 19.64 -44.14
CA LEU A 11 6.87 19.92 -45.03
C LEU A 11 7.46 21.31 -44.72
N ARG A 12 8.79 21.41 -44.88
CA ARG A 12 9.59 22.56 -45.37
C ARG A 12 9.49 23.93 -44.65
N LYS A 13 10.67 24.48 -44.32
CA LYS A 13 11.37 25.48 -45.15
C LYS A 13 12.80 25.72 -44.65
N ARG A 14 13.76 25.73 -45.59
CA ARG A 14 15.12 26.29 -45.43
C ARG A 14 15.09 27.74 -45.92
N ALA A 15 15.79 28.63 -45.22
CA ALA A 15 16.30 29.90 -45.76
C ALA A 15 17.64 30.24 -45.08
N LEU A 16 18.55 30.80 -45.86
CA LEU A 16 19.94 31.18 -45.56
C LEU A 16 20.05 32.60 -44.96
N PHE A 17 21.28 32.87 -44.45
CA PHE A 17 22.01 34.15 -44.30
C PHE A 17 22.14 34.74 -42.89
N GLY A 18 23.39 35.07 -42.55
CA GLY A 18 23.73 36.14 -41.61
C GLY A 18 24.84 35.80 -40.62
N SER A 19 26.09 36.11 -40.96
CA SER A 19 27.21 36.19 -40.01
C SER A 19 27.02 37.36 -39.04
N THR A 20 27.24 37.14 -37.74
CA THR A 20 27.85 38.11 -36.83
C THR A 20 28.41 37.41 -35.59
N VAL A 21 29.65 37.77 -35.27
CA VAL A 21 30.40 37.39 -34.08
C VAL A 21 29.85 38.15 -32.87
N ALA A 22 29.55 37.45 -31.78
CA ALA A 22 29.48 38.04 -30.45
C ALA A 22 29.82 36.96 -29.41
N ALA A 23 30.99 37.13 -28.79
CA ALA A 23 31.41 36.39 -27.61
C ALA A 23 30.49 36.75 -26.43
N ALA A 24 29.85 35.75 -25.85
CA ALA A 24 29.10 35.88 -24.61
C ALA A 24 29.51 34.77 -23.64
N LEU A 25 29.93 35.20 -22.45
CA LEU A 25 30.25 34.43 -21.25
C LEU A 25 29.42 33.14 -21.13
N ALA A 26 30.11 32.00 -21.17
CA ALA A 26 29.55 30.76 -20.65
C ALA A 26 29.51 30.85 -19.12
N ILE A 27 28.38 31.29 -18.60
CA ILE A 27 27.97 30.96 -17.23
C ILE A 27 27.88 29.44 -17.22
N THR A 28 28.78 28.79 -16.48
CA THR A 28 28.63 27.38 -16.12
C THR A 28 27.32 27.24 -15.35
N ALA A 29 26.26 26.90 -16.07
CA ALA A 29 25.07 26.36 -15.48
C ALA A 29 25.53 25.14 -14.68
N ALA A 30 25.39 25.22 -13.35
CA ALA A 30 25.39 24.06 -12.49
C ALA A 30 24.42 23.09 -13.16
N SER A 31 24.96 22.01 -13.70
CA SER A 31 24.16 20.88 -14.12
C SER A 31 23.58 20.36 -12.83
N ALA A 32 22.34 20.76 -12.54
CA ALA A 32 21.50 20.01 -11.63
C ALA A 32 21.53 18.60 -12.19
N SER A 33 22.20 17.71 -11.47
CA SER A 33 22.05 16.29 -11.66
C SER A 33 20.54 16.08 -11.63
N ALA A 34 19.96 15.75 -12.78
CA ALA A 34 18.75 14.98 -12.80
C ALA A 34 19.08 13.79 -11.89
N GLU A 35 18.41 13.71 -10.74
CA GLU A 35 18.29 12.46 -10.02
C GLU A 35 17.61 11.53 -11.02
N ASP A 36 18.47 10.82 -11.74
CA ASP A 36 18.15 9.66 -12.51
C ASP A 36 17.34 8.80 -11.56
N SER A 37 16.06 8.61 -11.89
CA SER A 37 15.19 7.70 -11.19
C SER A 37 15.79 6.33 -11.43
N ALA A 38 16.72 5.97 -10.54
CA ALA A 38 17.30 4.65 -10.47
C ALA A 38 16.10 3.71 -10.49
N GLY A 39 15.99 2.92 -11.54
CA GLY A 39 15.07 1.80 -11.61
C GLY A 39 15.39 0.93 -10.41
N ASN A 40 14.68 1.17 -9.31
CA ASN A 40 14.94 0.54 -8.04
C ASN A 40 14.32 -0.85 -8.16
N THR A 41 15.05 -1.79 -8.75
CA THR A 41 14.69 -3.20 -8.64
C THR A 41 15.02 -3.60 -7.21
N CYS A 42 14.18 -3.16 -6.26
CA CYS A 42 14.21 -3.53 -4.85
C CYS A 42 14.50 -5.02 -4.67
N ASN A 43 14.02 -5.83 -5.64
CA ASN A 43 14.07 -7.27 -5.61
C ASN A 43 13.58 -7.75 -4.25
N ALA A 44 12.39 -7.30 -3.85
CA ALA A 44 11.82 -7.54 -2.54
C ALA A 44 11.72 -9.05 -2.20
N ALA A 45 11.79 -9.94 -3.19
CA ALA A 45 11.88 -11.38 -2.96
C ALA A 45 13.23 -11.85 -2.36
N SER A 46 14.29 -11.04 -2.44
CA SER A 46 15.60 -11.35 -1.89
C SER A 46 15.67 -11.02 -0.40
N ILE A 47 16.24 -11.91 0.42
CA ILE A 47 16.52 -11.63 1.83
C ILE A 47 17.55 -10.50 2.01
N ASN A 48 18.35 -10.21 0.98
CA ASN A 48 19.31 -9.10 0.97
C ASN A 48 18.72 -7.78 0.45
N SER A 49 17.41 -7.75 0.14
CA SER A 49 16.71 -6.49 -0.18
C SER A 49 16.51 -5.65 1.09
N PRO A 50 16.22 -4.34 0.99
CA PRO A 50 15.88 -3.53 2.15
C PRO A 50 14.82 -4.15 3.08
N PRO A 51 13.65 -4.62 2.59
CA PRO A 51 12.68 -5.28 3.46
C PRO A 51 13.17 -6.63 4.03
N GLY A 52 14.02 -7.35 3.30
CA GLY A 52 14.62 -8.61 3.77
C GLY A 52 15.61 -8.41 4.92
N ILE A 53 16.45 -7.37 4.83
CA ILE A 53 17.38 -7.00 5.90
C ILE A 53 16.59 -6.58 7.14
N GLU A 54 15.60 -5.69 6.97
CA GLU A 54 14.76 -5.24 8.08
C GLU A 54 13.99 -6.40 8.73
N TRP A 55 13.55 -7.39 7.94
CA TRP A 55 12.90 -8.59 8.44
C TRP A 55 13.83 -9.39 9.35
N MET A 56 15.08 -9.60 8.92
CA MET A 56 16.06 -10.34 9.71
C MET A 56 16.35 -9.62 11.04
N GLU A 57 16.49 -8.29 11.01
CA GLU A 57 16.71 -7.48 12.21
C GLU A 57 15.52 -7.49 13.17
N SER A 58 14.31 -7.31 12.64
CA SER A 58 13.09 -7.12 13.45
C SER A 58 12.47 -8.43 13.93
N TYR A 59 12.57 -9.49 13.12
CA TYR A 59 11.83 -10.74 13.32
C TYR A 59 12.69 -12.00 13.27
N GLY A 60 13.94 -11.92 12.81
CA GLY A 60 14.84 -13.09 12.71
C GLY A 60 14.98 -13.86 14.03
N TRP A 61 15.03 -13.15 15.16
CA TRP A 61 15.11 -13.72 16.50
C TRP A 61 13.94 -14.63 16.89
N ARG A 62 12.82 -14.60 16.15
CA ARG A 62 11.65 -15.46 16.39
C ARG A 62 11.84 -16.88 15.84
N TYR A 63 12.84 -17.10 15.00
CA TYR A 63 13.12 -18.35 14.33
C TYR A 63 14.33 -19.05 14.96
N PRO A 64 14.43 -20.39 14.84
CA PRO A 64 15.54 -21.13 15.43
C PRO A 64 16.91 -20.76 14.84
N ASP A 65 16.95 -20.33 13.58
CA ASP A 65 18.16 -19.91 12.86
C ASP A 65 17.80 -19.00 11.66
N ASP A 66 18.82 -18.43 11.04
CA ASP A 66 18.67 -17.50 9.90
C ASP A 66 18.04 -18.16 8.68
N THR A 67 18.26 -19.46 8.47
CA THR A 67 17.68 -20.20 7.34
C THR A 67 16.16 -20.33 7.51
N ALA A 68 15.69 -20.60 8.71
CA ALA A 68 14.27 -20.62 9.03
C ALA A 68 13.64 -19.21 8.93
N ALA A 69 14.36 -18.17 9.34
CA ALA A 69 13.91 -16.78 9.19
C ALA A 69 13.80 -16.37 7.71
N GLU A 70 14.76 -16.73 6.87
CA GLU A 70 14.73 -16.49 5.42
C GLU A 70 13.59 -17.26 4.74
N ALA A 71 13.35 -18.51 5.14
CA ALA A 71 12.22 -19.29 4.62
C ALA A 71 10.87 -18.61 4.95
N ALA A 72 10.70 -18.15 6.18
CA ALA A 72 9.50 -17.43 6.59
C ALA A 72 9.35 -16.07 5.89
N TYR A 73 10.44 -15.39 5.57
CA TYR A 73 10.42 -14.20 4.70
C TYR A 73 9.88 -14.54 3.31
N GLY A 74 10.36 -15.64 2.71
CA GLY A 74 9.88 -16.12 1.41
C GLY A 74 8.37 -16.44 1.42
N GLU A 75 7.88 -17.05 2.49
CA GLU A 75 6.45 -17.26 2.71
C GLU A 75 5.69 -15.94 2.85
N LEU A 76 6.27 -14.95 3.52
CA LEU A 76 5.64 -13.64 3.66
C LEU A 76 5.48 -12.93 2.31
N VAL A 77 6.53 -12.92 1.49
CA VAL A 77 6.52 -12.30 0.14
C VAL A 77 5.48 -12.95 -0.77
N THR A 78 5.33 -14.27 -0.71
CA THR A 78 4.49 -15.02 -1.65
C THR A 78 3.06 -15.25 -1.16
N GLY A 79 2.88 -15.48 0.15
CA GLY A 79 1.61 -15.82 0.77
C GLY A 79 0.78 -14.61 1.19
N GLN A 80 1.44 -13.49 1.52
CA GLN A 80 0.80 -12.25 1.98
C GLN A 80 -0.31 -12.50 3.04
N SER A 81 -0.04 -13.42 3.96
CA SER A 81 -0.95 -13.71 5.08
C SER A 81 -1.15 -12.43 5.88
N PRO A 82 -2.40 -12.02 6.17
CA PRO A 82 -2.63 -10.79 6.95
C PRO A 82 -2.28 -10.97 8.43
N TRP A 83 -1.90 -12.18 8.83
CA TRP A 83 -1.53 -12.56 10.19
C TRP A 83 -0.03 -12.84 10.26
N PRO A 84 0.64 -12.52 11.40
CA PRO A 84 2.01 -12.95 11.61
C PRO A 84 2.13 -14.49 11.56
N SER A 85 3.21 -15.02 11.00
CA SER A 85 3.45 -16.47 10.89
C SER A 85 3.44 -17.20 12.25
N TRP A 86 3.75 -16.48 13.32
CA TRP A 86 3.73 -16.98 14.70
C TRP A 86 2.38 -16.77 15.42
N PHE A 87 1.33 -16.37 14.71
CA PHE A 87 0.02 -16.12 15.30
C PHE A 87 -1.09 -16.83 14.52
N THR A 88 -1.95 -17.56 15.25
CA THR A 88 -3.17 -18.14 14.70
C THR A 88 -4.35 -17.24 15.05
N PRO A 89 -5.10 -16.70 14.06
CA PRO A 89 -6.24 -15.86 14.35
C PRO A 89 -7.35 -16.62 15.06
N VAL A 90 -8.08 -15.90 15.92
CA VAL A 90 -9.17 -16.47 16.71
C VAL A 90 -10.46 -16.32 15.94
N LEU A 91 -11.13 -17.43 15.63
CA LEU A 91 -12.49 -17.41 15.13
C LEU A 91 -13.42 -16.96 16.26
N SER A 92 -14.12 -15.85 16.05
CA SER A 92 -14.98 -15.23 17.06
C SER A 92 -16.21 -14.61 16.43
N TRP A 93 -17.11 -14.16 17.29
CA TRP A 93 -18.30 -13.41 16.93
C TRP A 93 -18.09 -11.94 17.25
N LEU A 94 -18.28 -11.07 16.26
CA LEU A 94 -18.45 -9.64 16.49
C LEU A 94 -19.88 -9.41 16.98
N PRO A 95 -20.08 -8.93 18.22
CA PRO A 95 -21.41 -8.64 18.73
C PRO A 95 -22.11 -7.56 17.90
N GLN A 96 -23.44 -7.62 17.83
CA GLN A 96 -24.23 -6.50 17.30
C GLN A 96 -23.86 -5.19 18.00
N GLY A 97 -23.79 -4.11 17.25
CA GLY A 97 -23.43 -2.79 17.74
C GLY A 97 -21.93 -2.52 17.78
N THR A 98 -21.08 -3.50 17.46
CA THR A 98 -19.63 -3.30 17.32
C THR A 98 -19.35 -2.27 16.23
N VAL A 99 -18.59 -1.23 16.57
CA VAL A 99 -18.15 -0.16 15.68
C VAL A 99 -16.69 -0.39 15.29
N PHE A 100 -16.36 -0.20 14.01
CA PHE A 100 -15.01 -0.37 13.51
C PHE A 100 -14.73 0.54 12.31
N GLN A 101 -13.46 0.71 11.97
CA GLN A 101 -13.01 1.53 10.85
C GLN A 101 -12.46 0.67 9.71
N MET A 102 -12.60 1.19 8.49
CA MET A 102 -12.05 0.59 7.27
C MET A 102 -11.51 1.68 6.34
N ALA A 103 -10.25 1.52 5.94
CA ALA A 103 -9.65 2.34 4.88
C ALA A 103 -10.23 1.95 3.51
N LEU A 104 -10.71 2.94 2.76
CA LEU A 104 -11.26 2.74 1.42
C LEU A 104 -10.37 3.42 0.39
N GLY A 105 -10.17 2.73 -0.74
CA GLY A 105 -9.45 3.33 -1.86
C GLY A 105 -10.33 4.27 -2.68
N THR A 106 -9.69 5.14 -3.46
CA THR A 106 -10.39 6.02 -4.39
C THR A 106 -11.34 5.22 -5.30
N GLY A 107 -12.61 5.61 -5.35
CA GLY A 107 -13.64 4.94 -6.16
C GLY A 107 -14.22 3.64 -5.57
N GLN A 108 -13.75 3.15 -4.42
CA GLN A 108 -14.37 2.00 -3.74
C GLN A 108 -15.70 2.40 -3.06
N PRO A 109 -16.87 1.92 -3.49
CA PRO A 109 -18.12 2.41 -2.92
C PRO A 109 -18.31 1.90 -1.47
N THR A 110 -18.96 2.71 -0.64
CA THR A 110 -19.12 2.46 0.81
C THR A 110 -20.11 1.36 1.13
N ASP A 111 -20.95 0.96 0.16
CA ASP A 111 -21.83 -0.21 0.22
C ASP A 111 -21.13 -1.50 -0.27
N ARG A 112 -19.84 -1.44 -0.59
CA ARG A 112 -19.01 -2.59 -0.95
C ARG A 112 -17.73 -2.63 -0.10
N PRO A 113 -17.86 -2.88 1.22
CA PRO A 113 -16.72 -2.93 2.12
C PRO A 113 -15.77 -4.08 1.77
N GLY A 114 -14.49 -3.87 2.10
CA GLY A 114 -13.46 -4.90 2.10
C GLY A 114 -13.73 -6.00 3.14
N GLY A 115 -12.83 -6.98 3.19
CA GLY A 115 -12.94 -8.09 4.14
C GLY A 115 -12.33 -7.81 5.52
N PHE A 116 -11.61 -6.70 5.67
CA PHE A 116 -10.82 -6.38 6.84
C PHE A 116 -11.28 -5.07 7.47
N GLY A 117 -11.32 -5.03 8.80
CA GLY A 117 -11.57 -3.82 9.56
C GLY A 117 -10.70 -3.79 10.82
N THR A 118 -10.57 -2.61 11.42
CA THR A 118 -9.80 -2.39 12.66
C THR A 118 -10.67 -1.72 13.72
N PHE A 119 -10.38 -2.02 14.99
CA PHE A 119 -10.96 -1.30 16.13
C PHE A 119 -10.17 -0.05 16.50
N ASP A 120 -8.95 0.08 15.97
CA ASP A 120 -8.08 1.21 16.18
C ASP A 120 -8.57 2.45 15.38
N ASN A 121 -8.19 3.63 15.85
CA ASN A 121 -8.60 4.88 15.21
C ASN A 121 -7.55 5.31 14.18
N ILE A 122 -7.91 5.28 12.89
CA ILE A 122 -6.97 5.53 11.78
C ILE A 122 -6.78 7.05 11.57
N GLN A 123 -5.63 7.63 11.90
CA GLN A 123 -5.49 9.09 11.79
C GLN A 123 -5.19 9.59 10.37
N ASN A 124 -4.34 8.87 9.64
CA ASN A 124 -3.78 9.33 8.37
C ASN A 124 -3.43 8.14 7.45
N VAL A 125 -3.00 8.43 6.22
CA VAL A 125 -2.60 7.39 5.24
C VAL A 125 -1.34 6.65 5.68
N ALA A 126 -0.37 7.33 6.33
CA ALA A 126 0.84 6.69 6.83
C ALA A 126 0.52 5.54 7.80
N GLU A 127 -0.41 5.72 8.74
CA GLU A 127 -0.85 4.64 9.65
C GLU A 127 -1.51 3.47 8.90
N ILE A 128 -2.20 3.74 7.79
CA ILE A 128 -2.81 2.66 6.99
C ILE A 128 -1.72 1.83 6.29
N ARG A 129 -0.65 2.47 5.83
CA ARG A 129 0.51 1.77 5.26
C ARG A 129 1.27 1.03 6.35
N GLU A 130 1.69 1.72 7.40
CA GLU A 130 2.60 1.18 8.39
C GLU A 130 1.92 0.23 9.38
N TYR A 131 0.76 0.63 9.92
CA TYR A 131 0.13 -0.08 11.04
C TYR A 131 -0.98 -1.02 10.61
N LEU A 132 -1.66 -0.74 9.50
CA LEU A 132 -2.58 -1.67 8.86
C LEU A 132 -1.93 -2.55 7.78
N ALA A 133 -0.67 -2.30 7.44
CA ALA A 133 0.10 -3.06 6.45
C ALA A 133 -0.61 -3.19 5.10
N VAL A 134 -1.33 -2.15 4.67
CA VAL A 134 -2.06 -2.17 3.39
C VAL A 134 -1.09 -1.85 2.26
N LEU A 135 -0.78 -2.85 1.45
CA LEU A 135 0.14 -2.73 0.32
C LEU A 135 -0.32 -1.68 -0.71
N GLN A 136 0.64 -0.97 -1.31
CA GLN A 136 0.43 -0.01 -2.38
C GLN A 136 -0.31 -0.66 -3.56
N VAL A 137 0.09 -1.87 -3.98
CA VAL A 137 -0.57 -2.60 -5.08
C VAL A 137 -2.04 -2.96 -4.79
N TRP A 138 -2.43 -3.14 -3.53
CA TRP A 138 -3.82 -3.46 -3.16
C TRP A 138 -4.73 -2.24 -3.20
N LYS A 139 -4.19 -1.08 -2.79
CA LYS A 139 -4.88 0.20 -2.79
C LYS A 139 -3.87 1.29 -3.19
N PRO A 140 -3.73 1.62 -4.49
CA PRO A 140 -2.76 2.64 -4.92
C PRO A 140 -3.03 3.99 -4.27
N ASP A 141 -4.31 4.34 -4.17
CA ASP A 141 -4.77 5.57 -3.52
C ASP A 141 -5.75 5.23 -2.40
N ILE A 142 -5.60 5.90 -1.25
CA ILE A 142 -6.50 5.83 -0.10
C ILE A 142 -6.91 7.25 0.27
N ASP A 143 -8.20 7.54 0.22
CA ASP A 143 -8.73 8.90 0.32
C ASP A 143 -9.72 9.07 1.47
N ARG A 144 -10.24 7.98 2.03
CA ARG A 144 -11.21 8.05 3.12
C ARG A 144 -11.20 6.85 4.03
N VAL A 145 -11.72 7.07 5.24
CA VAL A 145 -12.08 6.02 6.19
C VAL A 145 -13.58 5.98 6.36
N ALA A 146 -14.16 4.79 6.22
CA ALA A 146 -15.54 4.52 6.56
C ALA A 146 -15.62 3.89 7.95
N THR A 147 -16.56 4.36 8.75
CA THR A 147 -16.92 3.77 10.04
C THR A 147 -18.21 2.99 9.87
N TYR A 148 -18.19 1.72 10.22
CA TYR A 148 -19.36 0.84 10.16
C TYR A 148 -19.76 0.39 11.56
N ARG A 149 -21.01 -0.02 11.69
CA ARG A 149 -21.52 -0.72 12.86
C ARG A 149 -22.15 -2.04 12.44
N THR A 150 -21.92 -3.08 13.22
CA THR A 150 -22.61 -4.36 13.01
C THR A 150 -24.09 -4.24 13.41
N THR A 151 -24.99 -4.63 12.52
CA THR A 151 -26.45 -4.61 12.75
C THR A 151 -26.95 -5.90 13.40
N GLN A 152 -26.16 -6.97 13.28
CA GLN A 152 -26.39 -8.28 13.89
C GLN A 152 -25.03 -8.96 14.13
N GLN A 153 -25.04 -10.08 14.85
CA GLN A 153 -23.81 -10.83 15.14
C GLN A 153 -23.16 -11.36 13.85
N MET A 154 -21.84 -11.19 13.73
CA MET A 154 -21.09 -11.59 12.52
C MET A 154 -19.86 -12.43 12.88
N VAL A 155 -19.61 -13.52 12.15
CA VAL A 155 -18.40 -14.33 12.33
C VAL A 155 -17.19 -13.61 11.73
N ALA A 156 -16.11 -13.53 12.49
CA ALA A 156 -14.84 -12.98 12.04
C ALA A 156 -13.65 -13.74 12.62
N MET A 157 -12.52 -13.67 11.94
CA MET A 157 -11.21 -14.04 12.49
C MET A 157 -10.57 -12.79 13.07
N ILE A 158 -10.07 -12.83 14.31
CA ILE A 158 -9.54 -11.67 15.02
C ILE A 158 -8.07 -11.92 15.39
N GLY A 159 -7.23 -10.88 15.24
CA GLY A 159 -5.81 -10.97 15.55
C GLY A 159 -5.06 -9.66 15.34
N PRO A 160 -3.77 -9.62 15.70
CA PRO A 160 -2.89 -8.54 15.29
C PRO A 160 -2.64 -8.62 13.78
N ILE A 161 -2.39 -7.47 13.19
CA ILE A 161 -1.94 -7.38 11.80
C ILE A 161 -0.49 -7.86 11.71
N GLY A 162 -0.23 -8.77 10.77
CA GLY A 162 1.10 -9.28 10.50
C GLY A 162 1.93 -8.34 9.62
N PRO A 163 3.26 -8.45 9.67
CA PRO A 163 4.12 -7.72 8.76
C PRO A 163 3.79 -8.08 7.30
N GLN A 164 3.99 -7.16 6.36
CA GLN A 164 3.85 -7.37 4.91
C GLN A 164 5.06 -6.80 4.18
N VAL A 165 5.42 -7.39 3.04
CA VAL A 165 6.46 -6.84 2.16
C VAL A 165 5.80 -6.08 1.02
N ASP A 166 6.02 -4.77 0.96
CA ASP A 166 5.58 -3.93 -0.14
C ASP A 166 6.68 -3.83 -1.20
N ALA A 167 6.49 -4.55 -2.30
CA ALA A 167 7.45 -4.55 -3.41
C ALA A 167 7.46 -3.24 -4.20
N GLU A 168 6.38 -2.45 -4.17
CA GLU A 168 6.30 -1.18 -4.89
C GLU A 168 7.01 -0.06 -4.13
N SER A 169 6.84 0.02 -2.81
CA SER A 169 7.59 0.98 -1.97
C SER A 169 8.96 0.47 -1.52
N CYS A 170 9.24 -0.83 -1.67
CA CYS A 170 10.45 -1.49 -1.18
C CYS A 170 10.60 -1.45 0.35
N GLU A 171 9.50 -1.68 1.05
CA GLU A 171 9.44 -1.54 2.51
C GLU A 171 8.88 -2.80 3.18
N LEU A 172 9.33 -3.05 4.41
CA LEU A 172 8.68 -3.99 5.31
C LEU A 172 7.65 -3.21 6.12
N LEU A 173 6.37 -3.40 5.83
CA LEU A 173 5.29 -2.80 6.61
C LEU A 173 5.10 -3.67 7.86
N PRO A 174 5.38 -3.18 9.09
CA PRO A 174 5.41 -4.04 10.26
C PRO A 174 4.02 -4.53 10.69
N GLY A 175 2.96 -3.84 10.28
CA GLY A 175 1.69 -3.90 10.99
C GLY A 175 1.85 -3.32 12.39
N ARG A 176 0.80 -3.33 13.20
CA ARG A 176 0.81 -3.02 14.67
C ARG A 176 -0.59 -3.02 15.23
N TYR A 177 -1.56 -2.59 14.43
CA TYR A 177 -2.94 -2.49 14.85
C TYR A 177 -3.60 -3.86 14.99
N SER A 178 -4.74 -3.85 15.67
CA SER A 178 -5.66 -4.97 15.69
C SER A 178 -6.47 -4.99 14.39
N GLN A 179 -6.81 -6.18 13.93
CA GLN A 179 -7.80 -6.33 12.88
C GLN A 179 -8.76 -7.47 13.16
N PHE A 180 -9.83 -7.46 12.37
CA PHE A 180 -10.59 -8.66 12.10
C PHE A 180 -10.76 -8.86 10.59
N GLN A 181 -10.90 -10.12 10.19
CA GLN A 181 -11.30 -10.53 8.86
C GLN A 181 -12.71 -11.11 8.91
N MET A 182 -13.62 -10.53 8.14
CA MET A 182 -14.98 -11.06 7.98
C MET A 182 -14.93 -12.43 7.29
N VAL A 183 -15.60 -13.42 7.88
CA VAL A 183 -15.84 -14.72 7.23
C VAL A 183 -17.09 -14.65 6.32
N VAL A 184 -17.67 -13.46 6.17
CA VAL A 184 -18.83 -13.17 5.33
C VAL A 184 -18.41 -12.89 3.88
N PRO A 185 -19.05 -13.52 2.88
CA PRO A 185 -18.79 -13.24 1.47
C PRO A 185 -18.98 -11.76 1.10
N PRO A 186 -18.17 -11.20 0.17
CA PRO A 186 -18.22 -9.77 -0.15
C PRO A 186 -19.61 -9.20 -0.44
N GLN A 187 -20.44 -9.93 -1.19
CA GLN A 187 -21.79 -9.51 -1.57
C GLN A 187 -22.77 -9.43 -0.40
N ASP A 188 -22.49 -10.14 0.69
CA ASP A 188 -23.39 -10.27 1.84
C ASP A 188 -22.98 -9.38 3.01
N ARG A 189 -21.82 -8.72 2.95
CA ARG A 189 -21.28 -7.93 4.08
C ARG A 189 -22.22 -6.84 4.54
N MET A 190 -22.87 -6.13 3.61
CA MET A 190 -23.84 -5.08 3.96
C MET A 190 -25.12 -5.59 4.62
N ASN A 191 -25.40 -6.90 4.60
CA ASN A 191 -26.50 -7.47 5.39
C ASN A 191 -26.20 -7.45 6.91
N TYR A 192 -24.92 -7.32 7.28
CA TYR A 192 -24.45 -7.29 8.67
C TYR A 192 -24.01 -5.91 9.12
N LEU A 193 -23.97 -4.92 8.22
CA LEU A 193 -23.30 -3.65 8.44
C LEU A 193 -24.22 -2.47 8.10
N GLU A 194 -24.16 -1.45 8.94
CA GLU A 194 -24.65 -0.12 8.61
C GLU A 194 -23.46 0.86 8.54
N LEU A 195 -23.51 1.77 7.58
CA LEU A 195 -22.54 2.86 7.49
C LEU A 195 -22.88 3.92 8.53
N VAL A 196 -21.96 4.18 9.46
CA VAL A 196 -22.11 5.20 10.51
C VAL A 196 -21.61 6.55 10.03
N GLY A 197 -20.50 6.56 9.27
CA GLY A 197 -19.90 7.80 8.80
C GLY A 197 -18.73 7.56 7.87
N VAL A 198 -18.35 8.63 7.16
CA VAL A 198 -17.21 8.66 6.26
C VAL A 198 -16.47 9.96 6.49
N ARG A 199 -15.14 9.89 6.56
CA ARG A 199 -14.29 11.07 6.60
C ARG A 199 -13.15 10.95 5.60
N ALA A 200 -12.76 12.08 5.01
CA ALA A 200 -11.50 12.16 4.30
C ALA A 200 -10.36 11.85 5.27
N ILE A 201 -9.27 11.30 4.73
CA ILE A 201 -8.08 10.99 5.53
C ILE A 201 -6.87 11.77 4.99
N PRO A 202 -6.17 12.55 5.82
CA PRO A 202 -4.99 13.28 5.36
C PRO A 202 -3.83 12.32 5.12
N ALA A 203 -2.87 12.73 4.30
CA ALA A 203 -1.66 11.95 4.06
C ALA A 203 -0.86 11.74 5.37
N ASN A 204 -0.71 12.81 6.16
CA ASN A 204 -0.02 12.86 7.45
C ASN A 204 -0.91 13.55 8.51
N ILE A 205 -0.62 13.37 9.80
CA ILE A 205 -1.19 14.25 10.84
C ILE A 205 -0.64 15.66 10.59
N ASP A 206 -1.53 16.62 10.40
CA ASP A 206 -1.17 18.04 10.45
C ASP A 206 -1.09 18.41 11.93
N ASP A 207 0.11 18.60 12.46
CA ASP A 207 0.35 18.96 13.87
C ASP A 207 -0.09 20.40 14.21
N THR A 208 -1.02 20.99 13.43
CA THR A 208 -1.55 22.33 13.67
C THR A 208 -2.84 22.28 14.48
N ASP A 209 -2.72 22.03 15.77
CA ASP A 209 -3.71 22.44 16.79
C ASP A 209 -3.02 23.22 17.92
#